data_AF-A0A519P490-F1
#
_entry.id   AF-A0A519P490-F1
#
_cell.length_a   1.000
_cell.length_b   1.000
_cell.length_c   1.000
_cell.angle_alpha   90.00
_cell.angle_beta   90.00
_cell.angle_gamma   90.00
#
_symmetry.space_group_name_H-M   'P 1'
#
loop_
_entity.id
_entity.type
_entity.pdbx_description
1 polymer ?
#
loop_
_entity_poly.entity_id
_entity_poly.type
_entity_poly.pdbx_seq_one_letter_code
_entity_poly.pdbx_strand_id
1 'polypeptide(L)'
;MGLGGCKGLKASDEDRAATVRPMRVLDLSDLEKKHGGRIGLHAMDADAVSWRADERFNYCSTFKLFLAAATQERVQRANETLERAIPITVADIVPHAPVTGPAVGKTLTIVELMQAVVEVSDNA
;
A
#
# COMPACT_ATOMS: atom_id res chain seq x y z
N MET A 1 38.64 22.22 10.26
CA MET A 1 39.06 21.50 9.04
C MET A 1 38.26 20.20 9.01
N GLY A 2 37.42 19.84 8.05
CA GLY A 2 37.05 20.46 6.78
C GLY A 2 35.57 20.19 6.49
N LEU A 3 35.00 21.07 5.66
CA LEU A 3 33.63 21.03 5.16
C LEU A 3 33.59 20.11 3.93
N GLY A 4 32.76 19.08 3.97
CA GLY A 4 32.34 18.32 2.79
C GLY A 4 30.87 18.62 2.53
N GLY A 5 30.60 19.67 1.75
CA GLY A 5 29.24 20.07 1.40
C GLY A 5 28.62 19.14 0.36
N CYS A 6 27.51 18.48 0.71
CA CYS A 6 26.58 18.00 -0.30
C CYS A 6 25.90 19.22 -0.92
N LYS A 7 26.34 19.61 -2.11
CA LYS A 7 25.59 20.52 -2.98
C LYS A 7 24.16 20.03 -3.06
N GLY A 8 23.22 20.90 -2.70
CA GLY A 8 21.81 20.68 -2.95
C GLY A 8 21.59 20.45 -4.44
N LEU A 9 21.18 19.24 -4.79
CA LEU A 9 20.41 19.01 -6.00
C LEU A 9 19.06 19.69 -5.76
N LYS A 10 18.96 20.96 -6.18
CA LYS A 10 17.65 21.53 -6.49
C LYS A 10 17.13 20.72 -7.67
N ALA A 11 16.19 19.82 -7.43
CA ALA A 11 15.28 19.41 -8.48
C ALA A 11 14.64 20.71 -8.98
N SER A 12 14.94 21.10 -10.23
CA SER A 12 14.21 22.19 -10.86
C SER A 12 12.76 21.76 -11.00
N ASP A 13 11.84 22.69 -10.78
CA ASP A 13 10.40 22.47 -10.95
C ASP A 13 10.01 22.04 -12.39
N GLU A 14 10.97 22.04 -13.33
CA GLU A 14 10.85 21.52 -14.69
C GLU A 14 10.80 19.99 -14.79
N ASP A 15 11.26 19.24 -13.77
CA ASP A 15 11.25 17.76 -13.79
C ASP A 15 9.92 17.15 -13.29
N ARG A 16 8.95 17.98 -12.86
CA ARG A 16 7.66 17.54 -12.28
C ARG A 16 6.46 17.71 -13.20
N ALA A 17 6.64 18.11 -14.45
CA ALA A 17 5.60 17.97 -15.45
C ALA A 17 5.65 16.55 -16.01
N ALA A 18 4.99 15.60 -15.33
CA ALA A 18 4.67 14.32 -15.95
C ALA A 18 3.92 14.62 -17.25
N THR A 19 4.59 14.45 -18.39
CA THR A 19 3.93 14.43 -19.69
C THR A 19 2.88 13.33 -19.60
N VAL A 20 1.60 13.70 -19.65
CA VAL A 20 0.50 12.74 -19.64
C VAL A 20 0.68 11.86 -20.87
N ARG A 21 1.18 10.65 -20.65
CA ARG A 21 1.32 9.66 -21.72
C ARG A 21 -0.09 9.33 -22.22
N PRO A 22 -0.29 9.20 -23.54
CA PRO A 22 -1.59 8.84 -24.06
C PRO A 22 -2.01 7.49 -23.47
N MET A 23 -3.12 7.50 -22.73
CA MET A 23 -3.66 6.31 -22.10
C MET A 23 -4.52 5.56 -23.12
N ARG A 24 -4.10 4.35 -23.48
CA ARG A 24 -4.87 3.49 -24.38
C ARG A 24 -5.99 2.80 -23.61
N VAL A 25 -7.20 2.88 -24.13
CA VAL A 25 -8.34 2.13 -23.56
C VAL A 25 -8.33 0.72 -24.17
N LEU A 26 -8.27 -0.31 -23.32
CA LEU A 26 -8.45 -1.70 -23.74
C LEU A 26 -9.95 -2.00 -23.89
N ASP A 27 -10.33 -2.98 -24.70
CA ASP A 27 -11.68 -3.55 -24.64
C ASP A 27 -11.64 -4.89 -23.90
N LEU A 28 -12.17 -4.91 -22.68
CA LEU A 28 -12.28 -6.13 -21.87
C LEU A 28 -13.71 -6.64 -21.77
N SER A 29 -14.63 -6.13 -22.61
CA SER A 29 -16.06 -6.45 -22.53
C SER A 29 -16.36 -7.93 -22.77
N ASP A 30 -15.63 -8.59 -23.66
CA ASP A 30 -15.80 -10.04 -23.89
C ASP A 30 -15.33 -10.88 -22.70
N LEU A 31 -14.30 -10.41 -21.98
CA LEU A 31 -13.85 -11.05 -20.74
C LEU A 31 -14.88 -10.88 -19.61
N GLU A 32 -15.46 -9.68 -19.48
CA GLU A 32 -16.56 -9.40 -18.55
C GLU A 32 -17.79 -10.29 -18.85
N LYS A 33 -18.20 -10.38 -20.12
CA LYS A 33 -19.34 -11.24 -20.53
C LYS A 33 -19.07 -12.71 -20.22
N LYS A 34 -17.86 -13.20 -20.50
CA LYS A 34 -17.50 -14.61 -20.33
C LYS A 34 -17.50 -15.05 -18.86
N HIS A 35 -16.99 -14.23 -17.95
CA HIS A 35 -16.82 -14.60 -16.55
C HIS A 35 -17.93 -14.10 -15.63
N GLY A 36 -18.73 -13.13 -16.09
CA GLY A 36 -19.72 -12.45 -15.26
C GLY A 36 -19.04 -11.48 -14.29
N GLY A 37 -19.47 -10.22 -14.30
CA GLY A 37 -18.95 -9.19 -13.40
C GLY A 37 -18.36 -8.00 -14.16
N ARG A 38 -17.48 -7.26 -13.48
CA ARG A 38 -16.87 -6.03 -13.99
C ARG A 38 -15.37 -6.03 -13.71
N ILE A 39 -14.60 -5.49 -14.65
CA ILE A 39 -13.14 -5.37 -14.54
C ILE A 39 -12.79 -3.88 -14.51
N GLY A 40 -11.97 -3.47 -13.56
CA GLY A 40 -11.31 -2.16 -13.55
C GLY A 40 -9.82 -2.35 -13.76
N LEU A 41 -9.24 -1.65 -14.72
CA LEU A 41 -7.81 -1.68 -15.01
C LEU A 41 -7.28 -0.26 -15.16
N HIS A 42 -6.17 -0.01 -14.49
CA HIS A 42 -5.39 1.20 -14.67
C HIS A 42 -3.92 0.85 -14.48
N ALA A 43 -3.11 1.01 -15.53
CA ALA A 43 -1.67 0.75 -15.48
C ALA A 43 -0.92 1.93 -16.12
N MET A 44 0.02 2.48 -15.36
CA MET A 44 0.89 3.57 -15.79
C MET A 44 2.34 3.07 -15.79
N ASP A 45 2.85 2.71 -16.97
CA ASP A 45 4.28 2.45 -17.19
C ASP A 45 4.67 2.98 -18.59
N ALA A 46 5.60 2.34 -19.31
CA ALA A 46 5.97 2.66 -20.70
C ALA A 46 4.72 2.77 -21.61
N ASP A 47 3.81 1.80 -21.50
CA ASP A 47 2.54 1.77 -22.22
C ASP A 47 1.37 1.96 -21.25
N ALA A 48 0.85 3.18 -21.13
CA ALA A 48 -0.30 3.46 -20.27
C ALA A 48 -1.58 2.83 -20.84
N VAL A 49 -2.28 2.02 -20.03
CA VAL A 49 -3.54 1.35 -20.41
C VAL A 49 -4.62 1.48 -19.35
N SER A 50 -5.88 1.51 -19.78
CA SER A 50 -7.03 1.55 -18.88
C SER A 50 -8.25 0.80 -19.39
N TRP A 51 -9.14 0.45 -18.46
CA TRP A 51 -10.50 -0.01 -18.70
C TRP A 51 -11.34 0.31 -17.45
N ARG A 52 -12.43 1.08 -17.59
CA ARG A 52 -13.28 1.53 -16.46
C ARG A 52 -12.51 2.15 -15.28
N ALA A 53 -11.42 2.89 -15.57
CA ALA A 53 -10.50 3.39 -14.54
C ALA A 53 -11.15 4.35 -13.53
N ASP A 54 -12.23 5.04 -13.91
CA ASP A 54 -12.94 6.00 -13.07
C ASP A 54 -14.16 5.39 -12.34
N GLU A 55 -14.45 4.10 -12.53
CA GLU A 55 -15.51 3.41 -11.80
C GLU A 55 -15.06 3.02 -10.39
N ARG A 56 -16.02 2.96 -9.46
CA ARG A 56 -15.76 2.54 -8.07
C ARG A 56 -15.77 1.03 -7.93
N PHE A 57 -14.76 0.50 -7.25
CA PHE A 57 -14.62 -0.90 -6.84
C PHE A 57 -14.40 -1.00 -5.33
N ASN A 58 -14.77 -2.13 -4.74
CA ASN A 58 -14.46 -2.41 -3.34
C ASN A 58 -12.96 -2.64 -3.19
N TYR A 59 -12.32 -1.96 -2.23
CA TYR A 59 -10.90 -2.19 -1.95
C TYR A 59 -10.61 -3.60 -1.43
N CYS A 60 -11.57 -4.21 -0.72
CA CYS A 60 -11.32 -5.45 0.03
C CYS A 60 -10.06 -5.27 0.89
N SER A 61 -9.06 -6.15 0.83
CA SER A 61 -7.81 -6.00 1.59
C SER A 61 -6.75 -5.11 0.93
N THR A 62 -6.97 -4.55 -0.26
CA THR A 62 -5.97 -3.67 -0.91
C THR A 62 -5.71 -2.38 -0.13
N PHE A 63 -6.63 -1.97 0.77
CA PHE A 63 -6.43 -0.81 1.64
C PHE A 63 -5.25 -0.97 2.61
N LYS A 64 -4.86 -2.22 2.93
CA LYS A 64 -3.84 -2.52 3.95
C LYS A 64 -2.46 -1.97 3.61
N LEU A 65 -2.15 -1.86 2.32
CA LEU A 65 -0.94 -1.16 1.87
C LEU A 65 -0.96 0.32 2.30
N PHE A 66 -2.09 1.01 2.13
CA PHE A 66 -2.23 2.40 2.54
C PHE A 66 -2.23 2.55 4.07
N LEU A 67 -2.77 1.57 4.80
CA LEU A 67 -2.67 1.53 6.26
C LEU A 67 -1.20 1.47 6.71
N ALA A 68 -0.41 0.56 6.15
CA ALA A 68 1.01 0.46 6.46
C ALA A 68 1.76 1.75 6.08
N ALA A 69 1.45 2.36 4.93
CA ALA A 69 2.03 3.63 4.51
C ALA A 69 1.69 4.79 5.48
N ALA A 70 0.43 4.87 5.95
CA ALA A 70 0.02 5.87 6.93
C ALA A 70 0.72 5.66 8.28
N THR A 71 0.91 4.41 8.71
CA THR A 71 1.71 4.10 9.91
C THR A 71 3.17 4.51 9.73
N GLN A 72 3.76 4.25 8.56
CA GLN A 72 5.11 4.69 8.23
C GLN A 72 5.25 6.22 8.26
N GLU A 73 4.25 6.96 7.78
CA GLU A 73 4.23 8.41 7.85
C GLU A 73 4.25 8.91 9.32
N ARG A 74 3.51 8.24 10.21
CA ARG A 74 3.55 8.55 11.65
C ARG A 74 4.94 8.33 12.25
N VAL A 75 5.63 7.27 11.85
CA VAL A 75 7.02 7.01 12.26
C VAL A 75 7.95 8.12 11.79
N GLN A 76 7.84 8.54 10.53
CA GLN A 76 8.64 9.65 9.98
C GLN A 76 8.41 10.98 10.72
N ARG A 77 7.20 11.17 11.25
CA ARG A 77 6.83 12.35 12.05
C ARG A 77 7.17 12.20 13.54
N ALA A 78 7.87 11.14 13.94
CA ALA A 78 8.18 10.80 15.33
C ALA A 78 6.95 10.65 16.25
N ASN A 79 5.79 10.35 15.66
CA ASN A 79 4.53 10.07 16.37
C ASN A 79 4.28 8.57 16.59
N GLU A 80 5.24 7.74 16.17
CA GLU A 80 5.24 6.29 16.28
C GLU A 80 6.68 5.77 16.22
N THR A 81 6.94 4.56 16.72
CA THR A 81 8.22 3.87 16.53
C THR A 81 7.99 2.45 16.01
N LEU A 82 8.87 2.00 15.12
CA LEU A 82 8.75 0.66 14.52
C LEU A 82 8.91 -0.45 15.56
N GLU A 83 9.72 -0.20 16.58
CA GLU A 83 10.06 -1.14 17.66
C GLU A 83 9.02 -1.14 18.79
N ARG A 84 7.99 -0.29 18.74
CA ARG A 84 6.96 -0.29 19.79
C ARG A 84 6.26 -1.64 19.84
N ALA A 85 6.42 -2.34 20.95
CA ALA A 85 5.81 -3.64 21.19
C ALA A 85 4.33 -3.50 21.56
N ILE A 86 3.47 -4.22 20.84
CA ILE A 86 2.02 -4.29 21.03
C ILE A 86 1.68 -5.64 21.64
N PRO A 87 1.13 -5.70 22.86
CA PRO A 87 0.60 -6.93 23.41
C PRO A 87 -0.55 -7.45 22.57
N ILE A 88 -0.52 -8.73 22.21
CA ILE A 88 -1.58 -9.39 21.46
C ILE A 88 -2.41 -10.25 22.41
N THR A 89 -3.69 -9.96 22.51
CA THR A 89 -4.64 -10.65 23.38
C THR A 89 -5.63 -11.47 22.56
N VAL A 90 -6.33 -12.41 23.22
CA VAL A 90 -7.39 -13.18 22.58
C VAL A 90 -8.51 -12.28 22.03
N ALA A 91 -8.75 -11.13 22.66
CA ALA A 91 -9.81 -10.21 22.27
C ALA A 91 -9.51 -9.44 20.97
N ASP A 92 -8.24 -9.38 20.57
CA ASP A 92 -7.81 -8.69 19.35
C ASP A 92 -8.00 -9.56 18.10
N ILE A 93 -8.15 -10.88 18.27
CA ILE A 93 -8.12 -11.83 17.16
C ILE A 93 -9.46 -11.88 16.43
N VAL A 94 -9.40 -11.66 15.13
CA VAL A 94 -10.50 -11.78 14.17
C VAL A 94 -10.23 -12.88 13.14
N PRO A 95 -11.21 -13.33 12.35
CA PRO A 95 -10.99 -14.32 11.31
C PRO A 95 -9.88 -13.91 10.33
N HIS A 96 -9.04 -14.87 9.92
CA HIS A 96 -7.83 -14.67 9.11
C HIS A 96 -6.75 -13.83 9.82
N ALA A 97 -6.15 -14.46 10.83
CA ALA A 97 -5.08 -13.91 11.69
C ALA A 97 -3.85 -14.84 11.72
N PRO A 98 -3.18 -15.09 10.58
CA PRO A 98 -2.10 -16.07 10.48
C PRO A 98 -0.82 -15.72 11.27
N VAL A 99 -0.59 -14.45 11.61
CA VAL A 99 0.58 -14.00 12.37
C VAL A 99 0.19 -13.58 13.78
N THR A 100 -0.87 -12.78 13.91
CA THR A 100 -1.35 -12.27 15.21
C THR A 100 -1.98 -13.38 16.05
N GLY A 101 -2.72 -14.32 15.45
CA GLY A 101 -3.34 -15.44 16.13
C GLY A 101 -2.35 -16.31 16.91
N PRO A 102 -1.26 -16.82 16.29
CA PRO A 102 -0.20 -17.55 17.01
C PRO A 102 0.61 -16.71 18.01
N ALA A 103 0.49 -15.37 17.95
CA ALA A 103 1.20 -14.43 18.83
C ALA A 103 0.40 -14.04 20.08
N VAL A 104 -0.80 -14.59 20.30
CA VAL A 104 -1.58 -14.36 21.53
C VAL A 104 -0.75 -14.66 22.78
N GLY A 105 -0.76 -13.72 23.74
CA GLY A 105 0.03 -13.78 24.96
C GLY A 105 1.48 -13.32 24.80
N LYS A 106 1.88 -12.89 23.59
CA LYS A 106 3.17 -12.29 23.29
C LYS A 106 2.97 -10.84 22.80
N THR A 107 4.06 -10.23 22.37
CA THR A 107 4.04 -8.92 21.71
C THR A 107 4.51 -9.04 20.28
N LEU A 108 3.96 -8.19 19.40
CA LEU A 108 4.51 -7.91 18.08
C LEU A 108 4.84 -6.42 17.98
N THR A 109 5.95 -6.10 17.34
CA THR A 109 6.35 -4.72 17.04
C THR A 109 5.49 -4.11 15.94
N ILE A 110 5.48 -2.78 15.82
CA ILE A 110 4.78 -2.10 14.72
C ILE A 110 5.28 -2.56 13.35
N VAL A 111 6.60 -2.80 13.20
CA VAL A 111 7.14 -3.33 11.94
C VAL A 111 6.63 -4.75 11.63
N GLU A 112 6.54 -5.63 12.63
CA GLU A 112 6.01 -6.99 12.45
C GLU A 112 4.51 -6.96 12.08
N LEU A 113 3.73 -6.06 12.70
CA LEU A 113 2.32 -5.88 12.36
C LEU A 113 2.12 -5.30 10.96
N MET A 114 2.93 -4.32 10.57
CA MET A 114 2.94 -3.78 9.20
C MET A 114 3.32 -4.84 8.17
N GLN A 115 4.25 -5.73 8.50
CA GLN A 115 4.60 -6.85 7.64
C GLN A 115 3.43 -7.84 7.52
N ALA A 116 2.83 -8.24 8.64
CA ALA A 116 1.70 -9.17 8.66
C ALA A 116 0.49 -8.67 7.84
N VAL A 117 0.15 -7.39 7.99
CA VAL A 117 -1.01 -6.78 7.32
C VAL A 117 -0.80 -6.67 5.79
N VAL A 118 0.44 -6.51 5.32
CA VAL A 118 0.77 -6.36 3.89
C VAL A 118 1.06 -7.71 3.22
N GLU A 119 1.87 -8.57 3.84
CA GLU A 119 2.36 -9.80 3.19
C GLU A 119 1.33 -10.92 3.18
N VAL A 120 0.61 -11.10 4.29
CA VAL A 120 -0.34 -12.20 4.47
C VAL A 120 -1.76 -11.72 4.71
N SER A 121 -1.99 -10.41 4.60
CA SER A 121 -3.28 -9.78 4.80
C SER A 121 -3.87 -10.14 6.17
N ASP A 122 -3.06 -10.20 7.23
CA ASP A 122 -3.57 -10.40 8.60
C ASP A 122 -4.65 -9.33 8.89
N ASN A 123 -5.71 -9.73 9.60
CA ASN A 123 -6.89 -8.88 9.84
C ASN A 123 -6.92 -8.22 11.21
N ALA A 124 -6.15 -8.72 12.19
CA ALA A 124 -6.07 -8.18 13.54
C ALA A 124 -4.97 -7.10 13.63
#